data_AF-X1DWP7-F1
#
_entry.id   AF-X1DWP7-F1
#
_cell.length_a   1.000
_cell.length_b   1.000
_cell.length_c   1.000
_cell.angle_alpha   90.00
_cell.angle_beta   90.00
_cell.angle_gamma   90.00
#
_symmetry.space_group_name_H-M   'P 1'
#
loop_
_entity.id
_entity.type
_entity.pdbx_description
1 polymer ?
#
loop_
_entity_poly.entity_id
_entity_poly.type
_entity_poly.pdbx_seq_one_letter_code
_entity_poly.pdbx_strand_id
1 'polypeptide(L)'
;MKEDRILLSHGSGGKLSFNLIKKLFLSNFYNPYLERLDDGAVLNIEGLKLAYTTDSYTVDPLFFKGGNIGELAVYGTVNDLAMCGATPLYLSCSFIIEEGFSLSLLEKIVLNMRKASVIARVDIVTGDTKVVNRGAADKIFINTSGLGIVKEGVNIS
;
A
#
# COMPACT_ATOMS: atom_id res chain seq x y z
N MET A 1 8.69 -24.63 4.36
CA MET A 1 9.64 -23.55 4.71
C MET A 1 10.55 -24.13 5.79
N LYS A 2 11.83 -23.73 5.87
CA LYS A 2 12.80 -24.36 6.78
C LYS A 2 12.78 -23.75 8.20
N GLU A 3 11.96 -22.72 8.39
CA GLU A 3 11.87 -21.89 9.59
C GLU A 3 10.41 -21.91 10.09
N ASP A 4 10.19 -22.16 11.38
CA ASP A 4 8.85 -22.25 12.01
C ASP A 4 8.28 -20.88 12.43
N ARG A 5 8.95 -19.77 12.06
CA ARG A 5 8.60 -18.41 12.49
C ARG A 5 8.80 -17.39 11.37
N ILE A 6 8.01 -16.32 11.39
CA ILE A 6 8.22 -15.14 10.55
C ILE A 6 9.45 -14.37 11.07
N LEU A 7 10.25 -13.86 10.13
CA LEU A 7 11.48 -13.11 10.36
C LEU A 7 11.41 -11.79 9.58
N LEU A 8 12.20 -10.78 9.96
CA LEU A 8 12.25 -9.50 9.23
C LEU A 8 12.62 -9.67 7.75
N SER A 9 13.46 -10.64 7.41
CA SER A 9 13.84 -10.96 6.04
C SER A 9 12.69 -11.46 5.16
N HIS A 10 11.58 -11.91 5.76
CA HIS A 10 10.36 -12.22 5.04
C HIS A 10 9.59 -10.96 4.60
N GLY A 11 9.90 -9.78 5.14
CA GLY A 11 9.30 -8.49 4.75
C GLY A 11 10.23 -7.58 3.94
N SER A 12 11.42 -8.04 3.53
CA SER A 12 12.45 -7.17 2.93
C SER A 12 12.34 -7.00 1.40
N GLY A 13 11.30 -7.55 0.76
CA GLY A 13 11.17 -7.58 -0.71
C GLY A 13 12.15 -8.53 -1.43
N GLY A 14 12.93 -9.32 -0.68
CA GLY A 14 13.96 -10.20 -1.24
C GLY A 14 13.49 -11.63 -1.54
N LYS A 15 14.45 -12.54 -1.73
CA LYS A 15 14.18 -13.96 -2.03
C LYS A 15 13.34 -14.65 -0.95
N LEU A 16 13.50 -14.31 0.32
CA LEU A 16 12.70 -14.90 1.41
C LEU A 16 11.25 -14.39 1.39
N SER A 17 11.04 -13.09 1.17
CA SER A 17 9.71 -12.51 0.92
C SER A 17 9.01 -13.20 -0.25
N PHE A 18 9.67 -13.29 -1.41
CA PHE A 18 9.11 -13.95 -2.59
C PHE A 18 8.73 -15.42 -2.32
N ASN A 19 9.58 -16.16 -1.59
CA ASN A 19 9.29 -17.55 -1.23
C ASN A 19 8.10 -17.68 -0.28
N LEU A 20 7.96 -16.78 0.71
CA LEU A 20 6.79 -16.75 1.59
C LEU A 20 5.52 -16.47 0.79
N ILE A 21 5.53 -15.44 -0.06
CA ILE A 21 4.39 -15.08 -0.91
C ILE A 21 3.99 -16.26 -1.78
N LYS A 22 4.92 -16.84 -2.54
CA LYS A 22 4.61 -17.92 -3.47
C LYS A 22 4.13 -19.20 -2.78
N LYS A 23 4.75 -19.59 -1.66
CA LYS A 23 4.51 -20.90 -1.02
C LYS A 23 3.38 -20.90 0.01
N LEU A 24 3.00 -19.74 0.55
CA LEU A 24 1.93 -19.62 1.53
C LEU A 24 0.76 -18.83 0.98
N PHE A 25 0.97 -17.57 0.57
CA PHE A 25 -0.14 -16.71 0.19
C PHE A 25 -0.72 -17.07 -1.18
N LEU A 26 0.10 -17.10 -2.24
CA LEU A 26 -0.38 -17.41 -3.58
C LEU A 26 -0.94 -18.83 -3.68
N SER A 27 -0.34 -19.82 -2.99
CA SER A 27 -0.83 -21.20 -3.03
C SER A 27 -2.22 -21.35 -2.41
N ASN A 28 -2.54 -20.57 -1.38
CA ASN A 28 -3.83 -20.64 -0.69
C ASN A 28 -4.86 -19.65 -1.25
N PHE A 29 -4.42 -18.55 -1.88
CA PHE A 29 -5.28 -17.52 -2.47
C PHE A 29 -5.23 -17.50 -4.01
N TYR A 30 -4.84 -18.63 -4.61
CA TYR A 30 -4.58 -18.73 -6.04
C TYR A 30 -5.76 -18.23 -6.88
N ASN A 31 -5.46 -17.32 -7.80
CA ASN A 31 -6.35 -16.89 -8.86
C ASN A 31 -5.52 -16.25 -9.99
N PRO A 32 -6.08 -16.11 -11.22
CA PRO A 32 -5.34 -15.61 -12.37
C PRO A 32 -4.79 -14.18 -12.22
N TYR A 33 -5.38 -13.36 -11.35
CA TYR A 33 -4.91 -12.00 -11.10
C TYR A 33 -3.69 -12.00 -10.17
N LEU A 34 -3.77 -12.73 -9.06
CA LEU A 34 -2.69 -12.78 -8.06
C LEU A 34 -1.48 -13.61 -8.51
N GLU A 35 -1.66 -14.58 -9.43
CA GLU A 35 -0.56 -15.40 -9.96
C GLU A 35 0.58 -14.59 -10.58
N ARG A 36 0.26 -13.42 -11.13
CA ARG A 36 1.22 -12.54 -11.81
C ARG A 36 2.25 -11.93 -10.84
N LEU A 37 1.83 -11.66 -9.61
CA LEU A 37 2.67 -11.00 -8.59
C LEU A 37 3.27 -9.65 -9.08
N ASP A 38 2.52 -8.92 -9.90
CA ASP A 38 2.84 -7.56 -10.36
C ASP A 38 2.53 -6.51 -9.27
N ASP A 39 2.82 -5.22 -9.53
CA ASP A 39 2.55 -4.10 -8.61
C ASP A 39 1.05 -3.86 -8.33
N GLY A 40 0.15 -4.54 -9.04
CA GLY A 40 -1.28 -4.50 -8.83
C GLY A 40 -2.03 -5.48 -9.75
N ALA A 41 -3.32 -5.67 -9.48
CA ALA A 41 -4.20 -6.49 -10.30
C ALA A 41 -4.96 -5.62 -11.31
N VAL A 42 -4.97 -6.02 -12.58
CA VAL A 42 -5.84 -5.40 -13.61
C VAL A 42 -7.09 -6.24 -13.79
N LEU A 43 -8.20 -5.75 -13.27
CA LEU A 43 -9.52 -6.37 -13.33
C LEU A 43 -10.27 -5.90 -14.58
N ASN A 44 -11.02 -6.80 -15.23
CA ASN A 44 -11.92 -6.43 -16.32
C ASN A 44 -13.37 -6.48 -15.82
N ILE A 45 -14.02 -5.32 -15.77
CA ILE A 45 -15.40 -5.15 -15.32
C ILE A 45 -16.19 -4.58 -16.50
N GLU A 46 -17.00 -5.42 -17.16
CA GLU A 46 -17.83 -5.01 -18.29
C GLU A 46 -17.06 -4.29 -19.42
N GLY A 47 -15.81 -4.70 -19.67
CA GLY A 47 -14.93 -4.10 -20.69
C GLY A 47 -14.04 -2.97 -20.15
N LEU A 48 -14.30 -2.47 -18.95
CA LEU A 48 -13.44 -1.50 -18.28
C LEU A 48 -12.27 -2.21 -17.57
N LYS A 49 -11.04 -1.84 -17.92
CA LYS A 49 -9.83 -2.31 -17.22
C LYS A 49 -9.54 -1.40 -16.02
N LEU A 50 -9.63 -1.97 -14.83
CA LEU A 50 -9.40 -1.28 -13.56
C LEU A 50 -8.15 -1.88 -12.88
N ALA A 51 -7.12 -1.06 -12.67
CA ALA A 51 -6.00 -1.43 -11.83
C ALA A 51 -6.38 -1.24 -10.35
N TYR A 52 -6.04 -2.22 -9.53
CA TYR A 52 -6.23 -2.21 -8.09
C TYR A 52 -4.95 -2.66 -7.39
N THR A 53 -4.50 -1.87 -6.43
CA THR A 53 -3.30 -2.17 -5.64
C THR A 53 -3.49 -1.79 -4.17
N THR A 54 -2.65 -2.33 -3.30
CA THR A 54 -2.62 -2.04 -1.87
C THR A 54 -1.21 -2.19 -1.34
N ASP A 55 -0.82 -1.31 -0.42
CA ASP A 55 0.47 -1.40 0.24
C ASP A 55 0.37 -0.87 1.68
N SER A 56 1.23 -1.41 2.55
CA SER A 56 1.28 -1.06 3.97
C SER A 56 2.64 -0.49 4.33
N TYR A 57 2.63 0.70 4.90
CA TYR A 57 3.79 1.51 5.17
C TYR A 57 4.16 1.44 6.64
N THR A 58 5.36 0.92 6.91
CA THR A 58 5.90 0.68 8.26
C THR A 58 7.30 1.29 8.43
N VAL A 59 7.59 2.39 7.72
CA VAL A 59 8.91 3.01 7.70
C VAL A 59 9.26 3.63 9.05
N ASP A 60 10.50 3.43 9.48
CA ASP A 60 11.09 4.10 10.64
C ASP A 60 12.46 4.70 10.23
N PRO A 61 12.71 6.00 10.46
CA PRO A 61 11.85 6.98 11.14
C PRO A 61 10.62 7.41 10.31
N LEU A 62 9.57 7.88 10.98
CA LEU A 62 8.33 8.36 10.32
C LEU A 62 8.54 9.61 9.44
N PHE A 63 9.57 10.40 9.75
CA PHE A 63 10.01 11.57 8.98
C PHE A 63 11.47 11.38 8.64
N PHE A 64 11.81 11.51 7.36
CA PHE A 64 13.14 11.25 6.84
C PHE A 64 13.53 12.33 5.82
N LYS A 65 14.79 12.30 5.40
CA LYS A 65 15.28 13.24 4.39
C LYS A 65 14.54 13.00 3.08
N GLY A 66 13.71 13.96 2.69
CA GLY A 66 12.95 13.91 1.42
C GLY A 66 11.50 13.46 1.54
N GLY A 67 11.00 13.12 2.75
CA GLY A 67 9.59 12.81 2.91
C GLY A 67 9.18 12.35 4.31
N ASN A 68 7.96 11.85 4.41
CA ASN A 68 7.42 11.20 5.60
C ASN A 68 6.51 10.03 5.23
N ILE A 69 6.14 9.21 6.22
CA ILE A 69 5.28 8.03 6.04
C ILE A 69 3.96 8.34 5.32
N GLY A 70 3.37 9.53 5.53
CA GLY A 70 2.14 9.94 4.85
C GLY A 70 2.35 10.21 3.35
N GLU A 71 3.40 10.94 2.99
CA GLU A 71 3.75 11.15 1.57
C GLU A 71 4.07 9.82 0.90
N LEU A 72 4.83 8.96 1.59
CA LEU A 72 5.15 7.62 1.10
C LEU A 72 3.90 6.78 0.87
N ALA A 73 2.92 6.84 1.78
CA ALA A 73 1.67 6.09 1.64
C ALA A 73 0.89 6.50 0.39
N VAL A 74 0.79 7.81 0.13
CA VAL A 74 0.10 8.28 -1.07
C VAL A 74 0.89 7.97 -2.34
N TYR A 75 2.18 8.33 -2.38
CA TYR A 75 2.98 8.20 -3.60
C TYR A 75 3.29 6.75 -3.95
N GLY A 76 3.49 5.87 -2.98
CA GLY A 76 3.71 4.44 -3.22
C GLY A 76 2.53 3.83 -3.97
N THR A 77 1.32 3.92 -3.40
CA THR A 77 0.11 3.36 -4.03
C THR A 77 -0.21 4.02 -5.38
N VAL A 78 0.04 5.33 -5.54
CA VAL A 78 -0.10 6.02 -6.83
C VAL A 78 0.90 5.49 -7.86
N ASN A 79 2.16 5.25 -7.45
CA ASN A 79 3.19 4.72 -8.33
C ASN A 79 2.87 3.30 -8.77
N ASP A 80 2.38 2.44 -7.87
CA ASP A 80 1.97 1.06 -8.21
C ASP A 80 0.87 1.05 -9.27
N LEU A 81 -0.13 1.94 -9.14
CA LEU A 81 -1.15 2.13 -10.18
C LEU A 81 -0.56 2.62 -11.51
N ALA A 82 0.41 3.54 -11.46
CA ALA A 82 1.10 4.00 -12.66
C ALA A 82 1.94 2.89 -13.30
N MET A 83 2.57 2.02 -12.52
CA MET A 83 3.28 0.82 -12.97
C MET A 83 2.33 -0.25 -13.53
N CYS A 84 1.02 -0.15 -13.26
CA CYS A 84 -0.04 -0.90 -13.94
C CYS A 84 -0.59 -0.20 -15.20
N GLY A 85 -0.02 0.96 -15.58
CA GLY A 85 -0.41 1.71 -16.78
C GLY A 85 -1.75 2.41 -16.61
N ALA A 86 -2.24 2.48 -15.38
CA ALA A 86 -3.47 3.12 -15.04
C ALA A 86 -3.27 4.62 -14.83
N THR A 87 -4.34 5.37 -15.09
CA THR A 87 -4.50 6.71 -14.50
C THR A 87 -5.07 6.52 -13.09
N PRO A 88 -4.34 6.87 -12.02
CA PRO A 88 -4.84 6.78 -10.65
C PRO A 88 -6.05 7.69 -10.45
N LEU A 89 -7.05 7.24 -9.69
CA LEU A 89 -8.27 8.02 -9.44
C LEU A 89 -8.54 8.20 -7.95
N TYR A 90 -8.59 7.09 -7.21
CA TYR A 90 -9.06 7.08 -5.83
C TYR A 90 -8.18 6.23 -4.95
N LEU A 91 -8.00 6.68 -3.70
CA LEU A 91 -7.34 5.94 -2.64
C LEU A 91 -8.31 5.70 -1.48
N SER A 92 -8.12 4.59 -0.79
CA SER A 92 -8.56 4.38 0.58
C SER A 92 -7.37 4.53 1.53
N CYS A 93 -7.62 4.91 2.78
CA CYS A 93 -6.56 5.06 3.78
C CYS A 93 -6.97 4.48 5.13
N SER A 94 -6.23 3.49 5.63
CA SER A 94 -6.42 2.88 6.95
C SER A 94 -5.23 3.17 7.86
N PHE A 95 -5.51 3.60 9.09
CA PHE A 95 -4.50 3.86 10.12
C PHE A 95 -4.57 2.84 11.25
N ILE A 96 -3.41 2.29 11.63
CA ILE A 96 -3.21 1.55 12.87
C ILE A 96 -2.26 2.39 13.74
N ILE A 97 -2.75 2.90 14.85
CA ILE A 97 -2.06 3.89 15.69
C ILE A 97 -1.85 3.32 17.08
N GLU A 98 -0.63 3.42 17.60
CA GLU A 98 -0.32 3.05 18.98
C GLU A 98 -0.92 4.03 19.99
N GLU A 99 -1.46 3.53 21.10
CA GLU A 99 -1.88 4.35 22.23
C GLU A 99 -0.72 5.24 22.72
N GLY A 100 -1.03 6.52 22.96
CA GLY A 100 -0.03 7.52 23.36
C GLY A 100 0.71 8.19 22.20
N PHE A 101 0.42 7.83 20.95
CA PHE A 101 0.99 8.53 19.78
C PHE A 101 0.58 10.01 19.76
N SER A 102 1.53 10.89 19.36
CA SER A 102 1.31 12.33 19.38
C SER A 102 0.28 12.77 18.33
N LEU A 103 -0.78 13.42 18.79
CA LEU A 103 -1.81 13.98 17.92
C LEU A 103 -1.25 15.02 16.94
N SER A 104 -0.29 15.86 17.38
CA SER A 104 0.33 16.85 16.50
C SER A 104 1.19 16.21 15.41
N LEU A 105 1.77 15.05 15.69
CA LEU A 105 2.52 14.28 14.70
C LEU A 105 1.57 13.63 13.68
N LEU A 106 0.47 13.06 14.16
CA LEU A 106 -0.60 12.52 13.29
C LEU A 106 -1.17 13.61 12.37
N GLU A 107 -1.48 14.80 12.91
CA GLU A 107 -1.97 15.93 12.12
C GLU A 107 -0.98 16.32 11.02
N LYS A 108 0.32 16.39 11.35
CA LYS A 108 1.37 16.66 10.37
C LYS A 108 1.43 15.60 9.28
N ILE A 109 1.31 14.31 9.62
CA ILE A 109 1.28 13.21 8.65
C ILE A 109 0.08 13.38 7.71
N VAL A 110 -1.13 13.54 8.25
CA VAL A 110 -2.37 13.68 7.46
C VAL A 110 -2.33 14.91 6.56
N LEU A 111 -1.78 16.04 7.03
CA LEU A 111 -1.61 17.24 6.21
C LEU A 111 -0.66 17.00 5.03
N ASN A 112 0.41 16.21 5.21
CA ASN A 112 1.30 15.87 4.10
C ASN A 112 0.66 14.85 3.15
N MET A 113 -0.13 13.88 3.65
CA MET A 113 -0.93 13.00 2.78
C MET A 113 -1.86 13.81 1.88
N ARG A 114 -2.57 14.79 2.44
CA ARG A 114 -3.43 15.70 1.67
C ARG A 114 -2.65 16.45 0.58
N LYS A 115 -1.47 16.98 0.89
CA LYS A 115 -0.64 17.67 -0.11
C LYS A 115 -0.20 16.71 -1.22
N ALA A 116 0.23 15.51 -0.85
CA ALA A 116 0.63 14.49 -1.81
C ALA A 116 -0.52 14.08 -2.72
N SER A 117 -1.73 13.89 -2.17
CA SER A 117 -2.91 13.50 -2.96
C SER A 117 -3.33 14.59 -3.95
N VAL A 118 -3.25 15.86 -3.54
CA VAL A 118 -3.49 17.01 -4.44
C VAL A 118 -2.47 17.05 -5.57
N ILE A 119 -1.18 16.84 -5.27
CA ILE A 119 -0.11 16.81 -6.29
C ILE A 119 -0.33 15.64 -7.27
N ALA A 120 -0.66 14.47 -6.75
CA ALA A 120 -0.93 13.27 -7.54
C ALA A 120 -2.28 13.29 -8.26
N ARG A 121 -3.14 14.28 -7.96
CA ARG A 121 -4.51 14.43 -8.50
C ARG A 121 -5.39 13.21 -8.23
N VAL A 122 -5.31 12.69 -7.01
CA VAL A 122 -6.15 11.58 -6.52
C VAL A 122 -6.91 12.02 -5.27
N ASP A 123 -8.10 11.47 -5.09
CA ASP A 123 -8.89 11.69 -3.89
C ASP A 123 -8.76 10.50 -2.94
N ILE A 124 -8.58 10.78 -1.64
CA ILE A 124 -8.72 9.78 -0.58
C ILE A 124 -10.21 9.73 -0.20
N VAL A 125 -10.92 8.71 -0.64
CA VAL A 125 -12.40 8.69 -0.65
C VAL A 125 -13.02 7.87 0.49
N THR A 126 -12.24 7.05 1.17
CA THR A 126 -12.70 6.25 2.32
C THR A 126 -11.54 5.89 3.22
N GLY A 127 -11.83 5.41 4.43
CA GLY A 127 -10.78 5.01 5.35
C GLY A 127 -11.27 4.30 6.59
N ASP A 128 -10.30 3.86 7.39
CA ASP A 128 -10.52 3.26 8.71
C ASP A 128 -9.48 3.78 9.71
N THR A 129 -9.80 3.71 10.99
CA THR A 129 -8.84 4.03 12.05
C THR A 129 -8.99 3.05 13.19
N LYS A 130 -7.85 2.51 13.63
CA LYS A 130 -7.74 1.63 14.79
C LYS A 130 -6.63 2.13 15.69
N VAL A 131 -6.94 2.19 16.99
CA VAL A 131 -5.95 2.46 18.02
C VAL A 131 -5.68 1.15 18.75
N VAL A 132 -4.41 0.78 18.88
CA VAL A 132 -3.97 -0.44 19.56
C VAL A 132 -3.26 -0.12 20.86
N ASN A 133 -3.17 -1.10 21.75
CA ASN A 133 -2.45 -0.93 23.02
C ASN A 133 -0.98 -0.55 22.78
N ARG A 134 -0.39 0.13 23.77
CA ARG A 134 1.05 0.42 23.78
C ARG A 134 1.87 -0.86 23.63
N GLY A 135 2.88 -0.83 22.75
CA GLY A 135 3.73 -1.95 22.39
C GLY A 135 3.14 -2.92 21.36
N ALA A 136 1.89 -2.74 20.91
CA ALA A 136 1.26 -3.60 19.91
C ALA A 136 1.54 -3.15 18.46
N ALA A 137 1.93 -1.90 18.26
CA ALA A 137 2.44 -1.35 17.00
C ALA A 137 3.62 -0.42 17.31
N ASP A 138 4.57 -0.28 16.39
CA ASP A 138 5.62 0.73 16.50
C ASP A 138 5.08 2.06 15.94
N LYS A 139 4.54 2.90 16.83
CA LYS A 139 4.00 4.23 16.53
C LYS A 139 2.75 4.21 15.64
N ILE A 140 2.92 4.13 14.32
CA ILE A 140 1.82 4.24 13.35
C ILE A 140 2.15 3.45 12.08
N PHE A 141 1.19 2.66 11.62
CA PHE A 141 1.20 2.02 10.32
C PHE A 141 0.05 2.56 9.48
N ILE A 142 0.30 2.72 8.19
CA ILE A 142 -0.68 3.23 7.23
C ILE A 142 -0.84 2.16 6.15
N ASN A 143 -2.06 1.79 5.82
CA ASN A 143 -2.36 1.07 4.57
C ASN A 143 -3.10 2.01 3.64
N THR A 144 -2.68 2.04 2.38
CA THR A 144 -3.47 2.67 1.32
C THR A 144 -3.72 1.65 0.22
N SER A 145 -4.96 1.60 -0.24
CA SER A 145 -5.33 0.83 -1.43
C SER A 145 -5.86 1.79 -2.47
N GLY A 146 -5.51 1.58 -3.73
CA GLY A 146 -5.78 2.52 -4.81
C GLY A 146 -6.46 1.87 -6.00
N LEU A 147 -7.29 2.66 -6.69
CA LEU A 147 -7.95 2.29 -7.93
C LEU A 147 -7.58 3.27 -9.04
N GLY A 148 -7.36 2.74 -10.24
CA GLY A 148 -7.10 3.53 -11.44
C GLY A 148 -7.62 2.85 -12.70
N ILE A 149 -7.88 3.63 -13.75
CA ILE A 149 -8.36 3.09 -15.04
C ILE A 149 -7.18 2.90 -15.98
N VAL A 150 -7.07 1.70 -16.55
CA VAL A 150 -6.15 1.41 -17.66
C VAL A 150 -6.87 1.71 -18.97
N LYS A 151 -6.36 2.65 -19.76
CA LYS A 151 -6.98 3.02 -21.04
C LYS A 151 -6.87 1.88 -22.05
N GLU A 152 -7.83 1.81 -22.95
CA GLU A 152 -7.78 0.87 -24.07
C GLU A 152 -6.49 1.09 -24.89
N GLY A 153 -5.90 -0.01 -25.37
CA GLY A 153 -4.62 0.01 -26.07
C GLY A 153 -3.38 0.08 -25.18
N VAL A 154 -3.51 0.39 -23.88
CA VAL A 154 -2.40 0.29 -22.92
C VAL A 154 -2.23 -1.16 -22.50
N ASN A 155 -1.09 -1.73 -22.83
CA ASN A 155 -0.63 -3.01 -22.32
C ASN A 155 0.83 -2.82 -21.91
N ILE A 156 1.09 -3.00 -20.63
CA ILE A 156 2.43 -3.01 -20.08
C ILE A 156 2.68 -4.36 -19.44
N SER A 157 3.93 -4.79 -19.51
CA SER A 157 4.41 -6.15 -19.22
C SER A 157 5.18 -6.18 -17.92
#